data_AF-A0A7V8FLP1-F1
#
_entry.id   AF-A0A7V8FLP1-F1
#
_cell.length_a   1.000
_cell.length_b   1.000
_cell.length_c   1.000
_cell.angle_alpha   90.00
_cell.angle_beta   90.00
_cell.angle_gamma   90.00
#
_symmetry.space_group_name_H-M   'P 1'
#
loop_
_entity.id
_entity.type
_entity.pdbx_description
1 polymer ?
#
loop_
_entity_poly.entity_id
_entity_poly.type
_entity_poly.pdbx_seq_one_letter_code
_entity_poly.pdbx_strand_id
1 'polypeptide(L)' 'MPEFGEALAKLSKGQMTDTPVKTQFGYHIIRLDDVRDAQLPAFDDVKPQIVQQLQQQKLQAYQNELRTKAKIQ' A
#
# COMPACT_ATOMS: atom_id res chain seq x y z
N MET A 1 2.19 -1.01 -8.87
CA MET A 1 3.48 -0.71 -9.54
C MET A 1 4.43 -0.16 -8.50
N PRO A 2 5.11 -1.04 -7.74
CA PRO A 2 6.08 -0.64 -6.73
C PRO A 2 7.14 0.33 -7.28
N GLU A 3 7.62 0.06 -8.50
CA GLU A 3 8.70 0.79 -9.16
C GLU A 3 8.33 2.26 -9.44
N PHE A 4 7.07 2.50 -9.80
CA PHE A 4 6.55 3.85 -10.02
C PHE A 4 6.44 4.64 -8.72
N GLY A 5 5.92 4.00 -7.65
CA GLY A 5 5.79 4.63 -6.33
C GLY A 5 7.15 4.96 -5.71
N GLU A 6 8.12 4.05 -5.83
CA GLU A 6 9.49 4.27 -5.36
C GLU A 6 10.21 5.41 -6.09
N ALA A 7 10.00 5.53 -7.40
CA ALA A 7 10.56 6.64 -8.17
C ALA A 7 9.93 7.97 -7.77
N LEU A 8 8.61 8.03 -7.60
CA LEU A 8 7.92 9.24 -7.11
C LEU A 8 8.39 9.67 -5.72
N ALA A 9 8.59 8.73 -4.80
CA ALA A 9 9.05 9.03 -3.44
C ALA A 9 10.45 9.65 -3.36
N LYS A 10 11.27 9.46 -4.41
CA LYS A 10 12.62 10.03 -4.52
C LYS A 10 12.65 11.40 -5.18
N LEU A 11 11.56 11.83 -5.82
CA LEU A 11 11.47 13.12 -6.50
C LEU A 11 11.04 14.21 -5.52
N SER A 12 11.64 15.38 -5.67
CA SER A 12 11.15 16.62 -5.05
C SER A 12 10.08 17.28 -5.91
N LYS A 13 9.23 18.13 -5.32
CA LYS A 13 8.21 18.89 -6.06
C LYS A 13 8.86 19.70 -7.20
N GLY A 14 8.31 19.58 -8.40
CA GLY A 14 8.81 20.15 -9.65
C GLY A 14 9.90 19.33 -10.34
N GLN A 15 10.40 18.25 -9.73
CA GLN A 15 11.49 17.45 -10.27
C GLN A 15 10.98 16.37 -11.23
N MET A 16 11.80 16.03 -12.21
CA MET A 16 11.59 14.96 -13.18
C MET A 16 12.64 13.87 -12.99
N THR A 17 12.32 12.63 -13.33
CA THR A 17 13.27 11.52 -13.30
C THR A 17 14.35 11.71 -14.35
N ASP A 18 15.62 11.75 -13.93
CA ASP A 18 16.77 11.86 -14.84
C ASP A 18 16.95 10.60 -15.71
N THR A 19 16.50 9.45 -15.22
CA THR A 19 16.53 8.17 -15.94
C THR A 19 15.12 7.60 -16.13
N PRO A 20 14.83 6.95 -17.28
CA PRO A 20 13.53 6.32 -17.50
C PRO A 20 13.26 5.19 -16.51
N VAL A 21 12.10 5.21 -15.86
CA VAL A 21 11.66 4.21 -14.88
C VAL A 21 11.02 3.04 -15.61
N LYS A 22 11.61 1.86 -15.48
CA LYS A 22 11.06 0.62 -16.04
C LYS A 22 9.92 0.11 -15.16
N THR A 23 8.76 -0.11 -15.77
CA THR A 23 7.60 -0.76 -15.15
C THR A 23 7.19 -1.96 -16.00
N GLN A 24 6.20 -2.72 -15.54
CA GLN A 24 5.57 -3.79 -16.31
C GLN A 24 4.96 -3.33 -17.65
N PHE A 25 4.78 -2.02 -17.88
CA PHE A 25 4.22 -1.44 -19.10
C PHE A 25 5.25 -0.75 -20.00
N GLY A 26 6.55 -0.84 -19.69
CA GLY A 26 7.63 -0.24 -20.47
C GLY A 26 8.44 0.77 -19.67
N TYR A 27 8.81 1.89 -20.29
CA TYR A 27 9.61 2.95 -19.67
C TYR A 27 8.77 4.21 -19.49
N HIS A 28 8.83 4.80 -18.30
CA HIS A 28 8.12 6.02 -17.93
C HIS A 28 9.11 7.10 -17.53
N ILE A 29 8.86 8.35 -17.96
CA ILE A 29 9.53 9.51 -17.38
C ILE A 29 8.51 10.22 -16.49
N ILE A 30 8.87 10.41 -15.22
CA ILE A 30 7.94 10.82 -14.18
C ILE A 30 8.32 12.24 -13.73
N ARG A 31 7.34 13.15 -13.68
CA ARG A 31 7.51 14.50 -13.12
C ARG A 31 6.55 14.67 -11.95
N LEU A 32 7.07 15.14 -10.83
CA LEU A 32 6.27 15.40 -9.64
C LEU A 32 5.78 16.84 -9.66
N ASP A 33 4.57 17.08 -10.17
CA ASP A 33 4.05 18.45 -10.28
C ASP A 33 3.69 19.06 -8.91
N ASP A 34 3.16 18.27 -8.00
CA ASP A 34 2.79 18.72 -6.66
C ASP A 34 2.81 17.56 -5.65
N VAL A 35 3.07 17.89 -4.39
CA VAL A 35 2.92 16.98 -3.26
C VAL A 35 1.85 17.57 -2.37
N ARG A 36 0.77 16.82 -2.19
CA ARG A 36 -0.25 17.16 -1.21
C ARG A 36 0.03 16.33 0.02
N ASP A 37 0.21 17.00 1.15
CA ASP A 37 0.17 16.32 2.44
C ASP A 37 -1.22 15.72 2.59
N ALA A 38 -1.30 14.40 2.49
CA ALA A 38 -2.51 13.70 2.85
C ALA A 38 -2.72 13.97 4.34
N GLN A 39 -3.75 14.73 4.68
CA GLN A 39 -4.23 14.78 6.06
C GLN A 39 -4.70 13.37 6.39
N LEU A 40 -3.86 12.64 7.12
CA LEU A 40 -4.24 11.36 7.68
C LEU A 40 -5.49 11.61 8.54
N PRO A 41 -6.59 10.87 8.34
CA PRO A 41 -7.76 11.03 9.18
C PRO A 41 -7.37 10.80 10.65
N ALA A 42 -8.05 11.49 11.57
CA ALA A 42 -7.74 11.33 12.98
C ALA A 42 -7.93 9.86 13.38
N PHE A 43 -7.16 9.40 14.36
CA PHE A 43 -7.23 8.01 14.81
C PHE A 43 -8.67 7.61 15.17
N ASP A 44 -9.43 8.52 15.79
CA ASP A 44 -10.83 8.26 16.18
C ASP A 44 -11.75 8.02 14.98
N ASP A 45 -11.48 8.64 13.82
CA ASP A 45 -12.27 8.46 12.60
C ASP A 45 -12.01 7.09 11.95
N VAL A 46 -10.77 6.59 12.02
CA VAL A 46 -10.36 5.31 11.42
C VAL A 46 -10.44 4.13 12.39
N LYS A 47 -10.51 4.39 13.70
CA LYS A 47 -10.64 3.37 14.75
C LYS A 47 -11.73 2.34 14.47
N PRO A 48 -12.98 2.70 14.10
CA PRO A 48 -14.01 1.70 13.81
C PRO A 48 -13.63 0.78 12.64
N GLN A 49 -13.01 1.35 11.59
CA GLN A 49 -12.56 0.59 10.43
C GLN A 49 -11.39 -0.36 10.77
N ILE A 50 -10.41 0.12 11.54
CA ILE A 50 -9.28 -0.69 12.01
C ILE A 50 -9.75 -1.84 12.89
N VAL A 51 -10.70 -1.59 13.80
CA VAL A 51 -11.25 -2.62 14.68
C VAL A 51 -11.96 -3.71 13.86
N GLN A 52 -12.78 -3.34 12.87
CA GLN A 52 -13.42 -4.32 12.00
C GLN A 52 -12.40 -5.13 11.20
N GLN A 53 -11.38 -4.48 10.65
CA GLN A 53 -10.32 -5.16 9.91
C GLN A 53 -9.56 -6.16 10.78
N LEU A 54 -9.19 -5.77 12.00
CA LEU A 54 -8.51 -6.65 12.96
C LEU A 54 -9.38 -7.84 13.41
N GLN A 55 -10.68 -7.62 13.60
CA GLN A 55 -11.62 -8.71 13.90
C GLN A 55 -11.69 -9.72 12.75
N GLN A 56 -11.80 -9.23 11.51
CA GLN A 56 -11.83 -10.09 10.34
C GLN A 56 -10.51 -10.87 10.17
N GLN A 57 -9.36 -10.21 10.37
CA GLN A 57 -8.06 -10.86 10.33
C GLN A 57 -7.92 -11.95 11.40
N LYS A 58 -8.35 -11.68 12.64
CA LYS A 58 -8.35 -12.69 13.71
C LYS A 58 -9.23 -13.89 13.38
N LEU A 59 -10.42 -13.65 12.83
CA LEU A 59 -11.32 -14.73 12.42
C LEU A 59 -10.74 -15.57 11.28
N GLN A 60 -10.09 -14.93 10.30
CA GLN A 60 -9.40 -15.64 9.23
C GLN A 60 -8.21 -16.44 9.77
N ALA A 61 -7.41 -15.86 10.67
CA ALA A 61 -6.29 -16.54 11.29
C ALA A 61 -6.75 -17.76 12.09
N TYR A 62 -7.82 -17.63 12.87
CA TYR A 62 -8.40 -18.73 13.64
C TYR A 62 -8.94 -19.85 12.74
N GLN A 63 -9.66 -19.49 11.66
CA GLN A 63 -10.12 -20.48 10.67
C GLN A 63 -8.96 -21.20 10.00
N ASN A 64 -7.90 -20.48 9.65
CA ASN A 64 -6.70 -21.08 9.07
C ASN A 64 -6.02 -22.01 10.06
N GLU A 65 -5.90 -21.61 11.33
CA GLU A 65 -5.34 -22.45 12.38
C GLU A 65 -6.16 -23.74 12.57
N LEU A 66 -7.49 -23.65 12.59
CA LEU A 66 -8.37 -24.82 12.66
C LEU A 66 -8.23 -25.71 11.42
N ARG A 67 -8.11 -25.14 10.22
CA ARG A 67 -7.89 -25.89 8.98
C ARG A 67 -6.52 -26.57 8.94
N THR A 68 -5.48 -25.95 9.49
CA THR A 68 -4.14 -26.57 9.58
C THR A 68 -4.10 -27.65 10.66
N LYS A 69 -4.81 -27.47 11.77
CA LYS A 69 -4.91 -28.46 12.85
C LYS A 69 -5.85 -29.62 12.52
N ALA A 70 -6.90 -29.38 11.76
CA ALA A 70 -7.76 -30.43 11.23
C ALA A 70 -7.06 -31.10 10.05
N LYS A 71 -6.71 -32.38 10.18
CA LYS A 71 -6.30 -33.22 9.04
C LYS A 71 -7.43 -33.21 8.02
N ILE A 72 -7.30 -32.42 6.96
CA ILE A 72 -8.08 -32.62 5.74
C ILE A 72 -7.32 -33.69 4.95
N GLN A 73 -7.83 -34.93 5.02
CA GLN A 73 -7.44 -36.04 4.14
C GLN A 73 -8.21 -35.97 2.83
#